data_AF-A0A067MFC4-F1
#
_entry.id   AF-A0A067MFC4-F1
#
_cell.length_a   1.000
_cell.length_b   1.000
_cell.length_c   1.000
_cell.angle_alpha   90.00
_cell.angle_beta   90.00
_cell.angle_gamma   90.00
#
_symmetry.space_group_name_H-M   'P 1'
#
loop_
_entity.id
_entity.type
_entity.pdbx_description
1 polymer ?
#
loop_
_entity_poly.entity_id
_entity_poly.type
_entity_poly.pdbx_seq_one_letter_code
_entity_poly.pdbx_strand_id
1 'polypeptide(L)' 'LVRHYTLQRAESGLGTDYVKRPYVVRVRLEGEQFLMQARTLASAVHWVEALQAGTNVALDLDERLMPRPPIMPRRRRRR' A
#
# COMPACT_ATOMS: atom_id res chain seq x y z
N LEU A 1 9.60 21.41 14.40
CA LEU A 1 8.61 21.34 13.30
C LEU A 1 8.42 19.88 12.94
N VAL A 2 7.20 19.34 12.93
CA VAL A 2 6.94 17.97 12.45
C VAL A 2 6.76 18.04 10.94
N ARG A 3 7.55 17.26 10.18
CA ARG A 3 7.38 17.14 8.73
C ARG A 3 6.17 16.25 8.44
N HIS A 4 5.36 16.67 7.46
CA HIS A 4 4.21 15.92 6.97
C HIS A 4 4.55 15.40 5.58
N TYR A 5 4.08 14.20 5.26
CA TYR A 5 4.30 13.56 3.97
C TYR A 5 2.94 13.19 3.37
N THR A 6 2.77 13.41 2.07
CA THR A 6 1.62 12.90 1.31
C THR A 6 1.79 11.42 0.98
N LEU A 7 0.67 10.71 0.83
CA LEU A 7 0.63 9.33 0.31
C LEU A 7 0.49 9.27 -1.22
N GLN A 8 0.45 10.42 -1.90
CA GLN A 8 0.40 10.45 -3.36
C GLN A 8 1.61 9.71 -3.95
N ARG A 9 1.32 8.70 -4.77
CA ARG A 9 2.35 7.85 -5.40
C ARG A 9 3.30 7.17 -4.40
N ALA A 10 2.85 7.01 -3.16
CA ALA A 10 3.60 6.32 -2.12
C ALA A 10 3.68 4.81 -2.40
N GLU A 11 4.83 4.22 -2.09
CA GLU A 11 5.03 2.78 -2.18
C GLU A 11 5.24 2.21 -0.79
N SER A 12 4.60 1.08 -0.49
CA SER A 12 4.77 0.38 0.78
C SER A 12 4.82 -1.14 0.59
N GLY A 13 5.66 -1.79 1.38
CA GLY A 13 5.87 -3.24 1.34
C GLY A 13 6.74 -3.73 2.49
N LEU A 14 6.97 -5.04 2.54
CA LEU A 14 7.85 -5.64 3.56
C LEU A 14 9.31 -5.30 3.27
N GLY A 15 10.05 -4.87 4.30
CA GLY A 15 11.50 -4.65 4.25
C GLY A 15 12.28 -5.94 4.44
N THR A 16 12.15 -6.88 3.51
CA THR A 16 12.71 -8.26 3.63
C THR A 16 14.23 -8.33 3.65
N ASP A 17 14.90 -7.32 3.11
CA ASP A 17 16.35 -7.14 3.12
C ASP A 17 16.89 -6.61 4.45
N TYR A 18 16.02 -6.11 5.34
CA TYR A 18 16.42 -5.60 6.64
C TYR A 18 16.41 -6.69 7.71
N VAL A 19 17.58 -7.27 7.98
CA VAL A 19 17.73 -8.42 8.89
C VAL A 19 17.89 -8.06 10.37
N LYS A 20 18.11 -6.78 10.71
CA LYS A 20 18.40 -6.36 12.10
C LYS A 20 17.17 -6.36 13.02
N ARG A 21 15.97 -6.25 12.46
CA ARG A 21 14.70 -6.24 13.22
C ARG A 21 13.62 -6.99 12.43
N PRO A 22 12.76 -7.78 13.08
CA PRO A 22 11.64 -8.42 12.41
C PRO A 22 10.50 -7.42 12.12
N TYR A 23 9.59 -7.82 11.24
CA TYR A 23 8.32 -7.13 10.97
C TYR A 23 8.51 -5.68 10.50
N VAL A 24 9.54 -5.45 9.69
CA VAL A 24 9.84 -4.12 9.15
C VAL A 24 9.04 -3.87 7.86
N VAL A 25 8.40 -2.72 7.82
CA VAL A 25 7.73 -2.17 6.64
C VAL A 25 8.63 -1.10 6.04
N ARG A 26 8.85 -1.18 4.73
CA ARG A 26 9.49 -0.13 3.94
C ARG A 26 8.41 0.76 3.35
N VAL A 27 8.56 2.06 3.52
CA VAL A 27 7.66 3.07 2.95
C VAL A 27 8.50 4.09 2.19
N ARG A 28 8.09 4.42 0.97
CA ARG A 28 8.70 5.44 0.14
C ARG A 28 7.68 6.55 -0.13
N LEU A 29 7.99 7.76 0.33
CA LEU A 29 7.11 8.93 0.31
C LEU A 29 7.90 10.12 -0.23
N GLU A 30 7.37 10.85 -1.20
CA GLU A 30 7.99 12.09 -1.72
C GLU A 30 9.48 11.95 -2.12
N GLY A 31 9.91 10.75 -2.53
CA GLY A 31 11.31 10.46 -2.88
C GLY A 31 12.18 9.98 -1.71
N GLU A 32 11.72 10.12 -0.47
CA GLU A 32 12.38 9.64 0.74
C GLU A 32 11.99 8.18 1.07
N GLN A 33 12.88 7.46 1.75
CA GLN A 33 12.67 6.06 2.15
C GLN A 33 12.80 5.88 3.66
N PHE A 34 11.81 5.20 4.25
CA PHE A 34 11.70 4.93 5.68
C PHE A 34 11.58 3.44 5.95
N LEU A 35 12.11 3.02 7.10
CA LEU A 35 11.88 1.70 7.68
C LEU A 35 11.12 1.87 8.98
N MET A 36 9.98 1.19 9.10
CA MET A 36 9.11 1.22 10.28
C MET A 36 8.96 -0.19 10.83
N GLN A 37 9.36 -0.40 12.08
CA GLN A 37 9.18 -1.69 12.74
C GLN A 37 7.77 -1.79 13.33
N ALA A 38 7.03 -2.84 12.95
CA ALA A 38 5.77 -3.20 13.60
C ALA A 38 5.99 -4.12 14.80
N ARG A 39 4.97 -4.24 15.66
CA ARG A 39 5.03 -5.10 16.87
C ARG A 39 4.92 -6.60 16.55
N THR A 40 4.17 -6.96 15.51
CA THR A 40 3.92 -8.34 15.08
C THR A 40 3.90 -8.43 13.56
N LEU A 41 3.96 -9.65 13.01
CA LEU A 41 3.80 -9.89 11.57
C LEU A 41 2.43 -9.40 11.07
N ALA A 42 1.37 -9.73 11.80
CA ALA A 42 0.01 -9.29 11.45
C ALA A 42 -0.10 -7.76 11.43
N SER A 43 0.54 -7.07 12.38
CA SER A 43 0.60 -5.60 12.37
C SER A 43 1.39 -5.07 11.17
N ALA A 44 2.49 -5.71 10.76
CA ALA A 44 3.23 -5.28 9.57
C ALA A 44 2.38 -5.40 8.30
N VAL A 45 1.67 -6.53 8.13
CA VAL A 45 0.74 -6.74 7.02
C VAL A 45 -0.37 -5.68 7.04
N HIS A 46 -0.99 -5.44 8.20
CA HIS A 46 -2.03 -4.43 8.35
C HIS A 46 -1.54 -3.02 7.99
N TRP A 47 -0.33 -2.63 8.40
CA TRP A 47 0.25 -1.35 8.02
C TRP A 47 0.49 -1.23 6.52
N VAL A 48 0.96 -2.29 5.86
CA VAL A 48 1.12 -2.31 4.40
C VAL A 48 -0.23 -2.12 3.72
N GLU A 49 -1.26 -2.88 4.11
CA GLU A 49 -2.61 -2.77 3.54
C GLU A 49 -3.20 -1.37 3.75
N ALA A 50 -3.08 -0.81 4.95
CA ALA A 50 -3.58 0.52 5.28
C ALA A 50 -2.88 1.62 4.46
N LEU A 51 -1.55 1.54 4.32
CA LEU A 51 -0.78 2.49 3.51
C LEU A 51 -1.14 2.37 2.03
N GLN A 52 -1.26 1.16 1.49
CA GLN A 52 -1.66 0.94 0.10
C GLN A 52 -3.09 1.44 -0.17
N ALA A 53 -4.03 1.19 0.76
CA ALA A 53 -5.38 1.73 0.68
C ALA A 53 -5.37 3.27 0.69
N GLY A 54 -4.54 3.87 1.55
CA GLY A 54 -4.30 5.32 1.58
C GLY A 54 -3.74 5.84 0.25
N THR A 55 -2.71 5.19 -0.31
CA THR A 55 -2.14 5.54 -1.62
C THR A 55 -3.20 5.54 -2.73
N ASN A 56 -4.08 4.53 -2.75
CA ASN A 56 -5.13 4.40 -3.78
C ASN A 56 -6.12 5.58 -3.79
N VAL A 57 -6.31 6.26 -2.66
CA VAL A 57 -7.23 7.38 -2.50
C VAL A 57 -6.51 8.73 -2.31
N ALA A 58 -5.19 8.79 -2.43
CA ALA A 58 -4.42 10.00 -2.16
C ALA A 58 -4.35 10.97 -3.35
N LEU A 59 -4.40 10.46 -4.58
CA LEU A 59 -4.45 11.27 -5.79
C LEU A 59 -5.82 11.92 -5.95
N ASP A 60 -5.93 12.97 -6.75
CA ASP A 60 -7.22 13.54 -7.12
C ASP A 60 -8.04 12.55 -7.95
N LEU A 61 -9.37 12.67 -7.92
CA LEU A 61 -10.27 11.73 -8.61
C LEU A 61 -9.97 11.63 -10.11
N ASP A 62 -9.58 12.73 -10.74
CA ASP A 62 -9.26 12.80 -12.17
C ASP A 62 -7.96 12.07 -12.52
N GLU A 63 -7.03 11.93 -11.57
CA GLU A 63 -5.74 11.26 -11.76
C GLU A 63 -5.77 9.76 -11.35
N ARG A 64 -6.82 9.33 -10.64
CA ARG A 64 -6.93 7.94 -10.19
C ARG A 64 -7.23 7.01 -11.37
N LEU A 65 -6.53 5.88 -11.39
CA LEU A 65 -6.89 4.78 -12.28
C LEU A 65 -8.25 4.23 -11.89
N MET A 66 -9.13 4.07 -12.87
CA MET A 66 -10.42 3.40 -12.67
C MET A 66 -10.17 2.00 -12.10
N PRO A 67 -10.89 1.59 -11.03
CA PRO A 67 -10.79 0.24 -10.50
C PRO A 67 -11.09 -0.77 -11.60
N ARG A 68 -10.27 -1.82 -11.70
CA ARG A 68 -10.57 -2.91 -12.63
C ARG A 68 -11.84 -3.62 -12.12
N PRO A 69 -12.92 -3.69 -12.92
CA PRO A 69 -14.10 -4.40 -12.50
C PRO A 69 -13.75 -5.88 -12.26
N PRO A 70 -14.39 -6.53 -11.27
CA PRO A 70 -14.19 -7.95 -11.06
C PRO A 70 -14.53 -8.74 -12.34
N ILE A 71 -13.73 -9.76 -12.64
CA ILE A 71 -13.99 -10.65 -13.77
C ILE A 71 -15.23 -11.47 -13.42
N MET A 72 -16.38 -11.05 -13.96
CA MET A 72 -17.62 -11.79 -13.80
C MET A 72 -17.65 -12.96 -14.79
N PRO A 73 -17.99 -14.18 -14.35
CA PRO A 73 -18.13 -15.31 -15.26
C PRO A 73 -19.23 -15.02 -16.29
N ARG A 74 -18.99 -15.33 -17.56
CA ARG A 74 -19.99 -15.16 -18.62
C ARG A 74 -21.18 -16.07 -18.34
N ARG A 75 -22.39 -15.51 -18.34
CA ARG A 75 -23.64 -16.27 -18.21
C ARG A 75 -23.73 -17.29 -19.35
N ARG A 76 -23.67 -18.58 -19.04
CA ARG A 76 -23.91 -19.65 -20.04
C ARG A 76 -25.37 -19.58 -20.48
N ARG A 77 -25.62 -19.41 -21.78
CA ARG A 77 -26.94 -19.60 -22.37
C ARG A 77 -27.30 -21.08 -22.22
N ARG A 78 -28.40 -21.40 -21.51
CA ARG A 78 -28.94 -22.77 -21.50
C ARG A 78 -29.31 -23.12 -22.95
N ARG A 79 -28.79 -24.22 -23.47
CA ARG A 79 -29.26 -24.82 -24.73
C ARG A 79 -30.53 -25.60 -24.45
#